data_AF-A0A7V3SQ97-F1
#
_entry.id   AF-A0A7V3SQ97-F1
#
_cell.length_a   1.000
_cell.length_b   1.000
_cell.length_c   1.000
_cell.angle_alpha   90.00
_cell.angle_beta   90.00
_cell.angle_gamma   90.00
#
_symmetry.space_group_name_H-M   'P 1'
#
loop_
_entity.id
_entity.type
_entity.pdbx_description
1 polymer ?
#
loop_
_entity_poly.entity_id
_entity_poly.type
_entity_poly.pdbx_seq_one_letter_code
_entity_poly.pdbx_strand_id
1 'polypeptide(L)'
;MSKTTRFLWYVGPMVAWMGLIFVLSTEIGSATHTAGLLYRFLQRFFPEWLANATPEQLFDLHYWMRKGAHFTEYLILTLLAYRAFRYGEAWRHWRALGFSGSFSILYAFTDEFHQVFTASRGPSLRDVGIDALGAMTGFMLLAILYAWHSVREAMHTAPVRATTRATD
;
A
#
# COMPACT_ATOMS: atom_id res chain seq x y z
N MET A 1 6.32 26.92 4.30
CA MET A 1 6.82 25.85 5.20
C MET A 1 8.33 25.90 5.25
N SER A 2 8.95 25.72 6.42
CA SER A 2 10.40 25.57 6.52
C SER A 2 10.87 24.31 5.76
N LYS A 3 12.16 24.24 5.37
CA LYS A 3 12.73 23.04 4.74
C LYS A 3 12.47 21.79 5.58
N THR A 4 12.63 21.91 6.90
CA THR A 4 12.36 20.86 7.89
C THR A 4 10.88 20.45 7.89
N THR A 5 9.96 21.40 7.94
CA THR A 5 8.51 21.09 7.92
C THR A 5 8.12 20.38 6.62
N ARG A 6 8.70 20.79 5.47
CA ARG A 6 8.44 20.14 4.18
C ARG A 6 9.00 18.73 4.13
N PHE A 7 10.19 18.50 4.68
CA PHE A 7 10.78 17.16 4.78
C PHE A 7 9.90 16.23 5.61
N LEU A 8 9.51 16.67 6.81
CA LEU A 8 8.64 15.90 7.71
C LEU A 8 7.28 15.62 7.06
N TRP A 9 6.72 16.57 6.32
CA TRP A 9 5.46 16.36 5.61
C TRP A 9 5.54 15.24 4.56
N TYR A 10 6.67 15.09 3.87
CA TYR A 10 6.86 14.08 2.83
C TYR A 10 7.25 12.71 3.41
N VAL A 11 8.18 12.68 4.36
CA VAL A 11 8.75 11.44 4.91
C VAL A 11 7.96 10.91 6.11
N GLY A 12 7.41 11.81 6.94
CA GLY A 12 6.73 11.45 8.19
C GLY A 12 5.61 10.42 8.02
N PRO A 13 4.67 10.60 7.08
CA PRO A 13 3.63 9.60 6.85
C PRO A 13 4.13 8.22 6.42
N MET A 14 5.22 8.14 5.63
CA MET A 14 5.84 6.86 5.27
C MET A 14 6.38 6.17 6.52
N VAL A 15 7.12 6.90 7.36
CA VAL A 15 7.69 6.35 8.61
C VAL A 15 6.60 5.95 9.59
N ALA A 16 5.54 6.76 9.73
CA ALA A 16 4.40 6.42 10.56
C ALA A 16 3.69 5.14 10.08
N TRP A 17 3.55 4.97 8.77
CA TRP A 17 2.95 3.78 8.18
C TRP A 17 3.82 2.54 8.35
N MET A 18 5.14 2.67 8.20
CA MET A 18 6.09 1.60 8.53
C MET A 18 5.96 1.19 10.00
N GLY A 19 5.85 2.16 10.91
CA GLY A 19 5.60 1.91 12.33
C GLY A 19 4.28 1.20 12.58
N LEU A 20 3.21 1.56 11.85
CA LEU A 20 1.93 0.86 11.92
C LEU A 20 2.08 -0.60 11.49
N ILE A 21 2.70 -0.87 10.33
CA ILE A 21 2.95 -2.25 9.86
C ILE A 21 3.75 -3.03 10.89
N PHE A 22 4.82 -2.43 11.43
CA PHE A 22 5.63 -3.07 12.47
C PHE A 22 4.82 -3.43 13.72
N VAL A 23 3.94 -2.54 14.19
CA VAL A 23 3.04 -2.84 15.32
C VAL A 23 2.04 -3.93 14.95
N LEU A 24 1.45 -3.89 13.76
CA LEU A 24 0.53 -4.93 13.27
C LEU A 24 1.24 -6.27 13.03
N SER A 25 2.55 -6.27 12.84
CA SER A 25 3.41 -7.46 12.78
C SER A 25 3.52 -8.20 14.12
N THR A 26 3.31 -7.50 15.23
CA THR A 26 3.35 -8.10 16.58
C THR A 26 2.13 -9.00 16.85
N GLU A 27 2.04 -9.48 18.09
CA GLU A 27 0.85 -10.16 18.64
C GLU A 27 -0.45 -9.39 18.40
N ILE A 28 -0.41 -8.05 18.31
CA ILE A 28 -1.61 -7.23 18.08
C ILE A 28 -2.31 -7.60 16.76
N GLY A 29 -1.56 -7.89 15.69
CA GLY A 29 -2.13 -8.31 14.41
C GLY A 29 -2.19 -9.83 14.20
N SER A 30 -1.94 -10.60 15.26
CA SER A 30 -2.06 -12.07 15.22
C SER A 30 -3.46 -12.53 14.82
N ALA A 31 -3.56 -13.76 14.33
CA ALA A 31 -4.84 -14.35 13.98
C ALA A 31 -5.79 -14.42 15.19
N THR A 32 -5.28 -14.72 16.38
CA THR A 32 -6.08 -14.83 17.61
C THR A 32 -6.72 -13.49 17.99
N HIS A 33 -5.95 -12.40 18.00
CA HIS A 33 -6.45 -11.06 18.34
C HIS A 33 -7.40 -10.51 17.28
N THR A 34 -7.04 -10.65 16.00
CA THR A 34 -7.85 -10.12 14.89
C THR A 34 -9.15 -10.89 14.67
N ALA A 35 -9.19 -12.20 14.98
CA ALA A 35 -10.43 -12.99 14.95
C ALA A 35 -11.44 -12.48 16.00
N GLY A 36 -10.95 -12.19 17.22
CA GLY A 36 -11.79 -11.61 18.27
C GLY A 36 -12.37 -10.25 17.88
N LEU A 37 -11.59 -9.40 17.23
CA LEU A 37 -12.06 -8.11 16.71
C LEU A 37 -13.13 -8.29 15.62
N LEU A 38 -12.88 -9.19 14.67
CA LEU A 38 -13.84 -9.51 13.61
C LEU A 38 -15.16 -10.03 14.20
N TYR A 39 -15.09 -10.94 15.17
CA TYR A 39 -16.28 -11.47 15.84
C TYR A 39 -17.09 -10.37 16.51
N ARG A 40 -16.44 -9.45 17.25
CA ARG A 40 -17.12 -8.29 17.88
C ARG A 40 -17.76 -7.37 16.85
N PHE A 41 -17.09 -7.15 15.72
CA PHE A 41 -17.63 -6.35 14.62
C PHE A 41 -18.87 -7.01 14.01
N LEU A 42 -18.78 -8.31 13.66
CA LEU A 42 -19.90 -9.06 13.11
C LEU A 42 -21.08 -9.14 14.08
N GLN A 43 -20.82 -9.36 15.37
CA GLN A 43 -21.87 -9.37 16.39
C GLN A 43 -22.60 -8.02 16.48
N ARG A 44 -21.90 -6.90 16.29
CA ARG A 44 -22.50 -5.56 16.36
C ARG A 44 -23.33 -5.22 15.12
N PHE A 45 -22.85 -5.56 13.93
CA PHE A 45 -23.40 -5.06 12.67
C PHE A 45 -24.13 -6.13 11.84
N PHE A 46 -23.79 -7.40 12.03
CA PHE A 46 -24.31 -8.54 11.26
C PHE A 46 -24.66 -9.75 12.15
N PRO A 47 -25.43 -9.58 13.25
CA PRO A 47 -25.69 -10.64 14.22
C PRO A 47 -26.43 -11.84 13.62
N GLU A 48 -27.40 -11.60 12.74
CA GLU A 48 -28.18 -12.66 12.08
C GLU A 48 -27.31 -13.51 11.13
N TRP A 49 -26.40 -12.87 10.40
CA TRP A 49 -25.45 -13.60 9.55
C TRP A 49 -24.51 -14.44 10.40
N LEU A 50 -23.96 -13.86 11.48
CA LEU A 50 -23.04 -14.55 12.40
C LEU A 50 -23.69 -15.76 13.07
N ALA A 51 -24.97 -15.67 13.45
CA ALA A 51 -25.72 -16.77 14.06
C ALA A 51 -25.88 -17.98 13.13
N ASN A 52 -25.88 -17.75 11.81
CA ASN A 52 -26.04 -18.80 10.79
C ASN A 52 -24.71 -19.16 10.09
N ALA A 53 -23.61 -18.50 10.42
CA ALA A 53 -22.32 -18.72 9.79
C ALA A 53 -21.68 -20.03 10.27
N THR A 54 -21.14 -20.82 9.34
CA THR A 54 -20.37 -22.00 9.69
C THR A 54 -18.97 -21.63 10.20
N PRO A 55 -18.31 -22.49 11.00
CA PRO A 55 -16.93 -22.26 11.42
C PRO A 55 -15.96 -22.06 10.24
N GLU A 56 -16.19 -22.77 9.13
CA GLU A 56 -15.41 -22.64 7.89
C GLU A 56 -15.58 -21.27 7.25
N GLN A 57 -16.81 -20.76 7.14
CA GLN A 57 -17.09 -19.42 6.61
C GLN A 57 -16.43 -18.32 7.45
N LEU A 58 -16.45 -18.45 8.79
CA LEU A 58 -15.81 -17.50 9.68
C LEU A 58 -14.28 -17.53 9.54
N PHE A 59 -13.71 -18.73 9.40
CA PHE A 59 -12.28 -18.91 9.16
C PHE A 59 -11.87 -18.27 7.83
N ASP A 60 -12.59 -18.56 6.74
CA ASP A 60 -12.28 -18.03 5.40
C ASP A 60 -12.41 -16.51 5.35
N LEU A 61 -13.48 -15.96 5.93
CA LEU A 61 -13.67 -14.51 6.01
C LEU A 61 -12.51 -13.85 6.75
N HIS A 62 -12.14 -14.39 7.93
CA HIS A 62 -11.04 -13.87 8.72
C HIS A 62 -9.70 -13.96 7.99
N TYR A 63 -9.46 -15.09 7.33
CA TYR A 63 -8.26 -15.32 6.54
C TYR A 63 -8.13 -14.33 5.39
N TRP A 64 -9.17 -14.17 4.57
CA TRP A 64 -9.15 -13.23 3.44
C TRP A 64 -9.11 -11.78 3.89
N MET A 65 -9.76 -11.43 5.00
CA MET A 65 -9.63 -10.12 5.62
C MET A 65 -8.17 -9.82 5.97
N ARG A 66 -7.46 -10.77 6.60
CA ARG A 66 -6.03 -10.61 6.93
C ARG A 66 -5.17 -10.48 5.67
N LYS A 67 -5.39 -11.31 4.65
CA LYS A 67 -4.63 -11.20 3.38
C LYS A 67 -4.91 -9.88 2.66
N GLY A 68 -6.14 -9.38 2.73
CA GLY A 68 -6.51 -8.06 2.23
C GLY A 68 -5.82 -6.92 2.99
N ALA A 69 -5.67 -7.05 4.31
CA ALA A 69 -4.95 -6.08 5.14
C ALA A 69 -3.47 -6.00 4.74
N HIS A 70 -2.78 -7.14 4.68
CA HIS A 70 -1.40 -7.27 4.19
C HIS A 70 -1.23 -6.62 2.80
N PHE A 71 -2.04 -7.03 1.82
CA PHE A 71 -2.03 -6.41 0.49
C PHE A 71 -2.18 -4.87 0.54
N THR A 72 -3.12 -4.37 1.34
CA THR A 72 -3.43 -2.94 1.43
C THR A 72 -2.31 -2.16 2.13
N GLU A 73 -1.70 -2.74 3.18
CA GLU A 73 -0.57 -2.16 3.90
C GLU A 73 0.59 -1.84 2.96
N TYR A 74 0.98 -2.79 2.12
CA TYR A 74 2.11 -2.62 1.20
C TYR A 74 1.78 -1.81 -0.05
N LEU A 75 0.51 -1.80 -0.48
CA LEU A 75 0.02 -0.84 -1.48
C LEU A 75 0.20 0.58 -0.96
N ILE A 76 -0.32 0.89 0.24
CA ILE A 76 -0.23 2.22 0.84
C ILE A 76 1.23 2.59 1.11
N LEU A 77 2.04 1.65 1.62
CA LEU A 77 3.48 1.86 1.83
C LEU A 77 4.17 2.30 0.54
N THR A 78 3.87 1.65 -0.59
CA THR A 78 4.45 2.01 -1.89
C THR A 78 4.07 3.42 -2.33
N LEU A 79 2.80 3.82 -2.14
CA LEU A 79 2.34 5.17 -2.45
C LEU A 79 3.04 6.23 -1.58
N LEU A 80 3.17 5.96 -0.28
CA LEU A 80 3.82 6.86 0.67
C LEU A 80 5.34 6.94 0.45
N ALA A 81 5.98 5.81 0.14
CA ALA A 81 7.39 5.73 -0.20
C ALA A 81 7.70 6.51 -1.49
N TYR A 82 6.88 6.34 -2.53
CA TYR A 82 7.01 7.13 -3.75
C TYR A 82 6.91 8.63 -3.45
N ARG A 83 5.92 9.04 -2.64
CA ARG A 83 5.77 10.43 -2.22
C ARG A 83 7.02 10.92 -1.49
N ALA A 84 7.54 10.14 -0.53
CA ALA A 84 8.74 10.49 0.24
C ALA A 84 9.98 10.65 -0.67
N PHE A 85 10.22 9.71 -1.60
CA PHE A 85 11.38 9.76 -2.50
C PHE A 85 11.28 10.85 -3.57
N ARG A 86 10.10 11.43 -3.79
CA ARG A 86 9.90 12.62 -4.64
C ARG A 86 10.16 13.94 -3.90
N TYR A 87 10.52 13.91 -2.62
CA TYR A 87 10.86 15.12 -1.87
C TYR A 87 11.97 15.92 -2.58
N GLY A 88 11.74 17.23 -2.75
CA GLY A 88 12.71 18.15 -3.36
C GLY A 88 13.01 17.91 -4.84
N GLU A 89 12.15 17.16 -5.55
CA GLU A 89 12.42 16.71 -6.94
C GLU A 89 13.71 15.92 -7.10
N ALA A 90 14.29 15.44 -5.99
CA ALA A 90 15.63 14.85 -5.97
C ALA A 90 15.76 13.64 -6.91
N TRP A 91 14.65 12.95 -7.20
CA TRP A 91 14.61 11.75 -8.02
C TRP A 91 13.68 11.95 -9.23
N ARG A 92 14.18 11.65 -10.43
CA ARG A 92 13.35 11.49 -11.63
C ARG A 92 12.23 10.48 -11.34
N HIS A 93 11.04 10.72 -11.89
CA HIS A 93 9.83 9.92 -11.64
C HIS A 93 10.09 8.40 -11.64
N TRP A 94 10.67 7.88 -12.72
CA TRP A 94 10.95 6.44 -12.87
C TRP A 94 11.91 5.87 -11.82
N ARG A 95 12.88 6.68 -11.35
CA ARG A 95 13.78 6.25 -10.27
C ARG A 95 13.03 6.18 -8.94
N ALA A 96 12.24 7.19 -8.62
CA ALA A 96 11.44 7.20 -7.39
C ALA A 96 10.44 6.04 -7.38
N LEU A 97 9.81 5.76 -8.53
CA LEU A 97 8.85 4.68 -8.70
C LEU A 97 9.48 3.28 -8.52
N GLY A 98 10.60 3.01 -9.21
CA GLY A 98 11.30 1.74 -9.07
C GLY A 98 11.81 1.52 -7.64
N PHE A 99 12.30 2.58 -6.99
CA PHE A 99 12.82 2.51 -5.63
C PHE A 99 11.70 2.34 -4.60
N SER A 100 10.53 2.97 -4.76
CA SER A 100 9.40 2.78 -3.85
C SER A 100 8.84 1.36 -3.87
N GLY A 101 8.73 0.74 -5.06
CA GLY A 101 8.31 -0.65 -5.17
C GLY A 101 9.33 -1.61 -4.54
N SER A 102 10.61 -1.44 -4.90
CA SER A 102 11.71 -2.27 -4.36
C SER A 102 11.82 -2.15 -2.84
N PHE A 103 11.75 -0.92 -2.32
CA PHE A 103 11.77 -0.64 -0.89
C PHE A 103 10.62 -1.35 -0.16
N SER A 104 9.40 -1.28 -0.69
CA SER A 104 8.23 -1.89 -0.04
C SER A 104 8.29 -3.41 -0.04
N ILE A 105 8.78 -4.02 -1.13
CA ILE A 105 9.03 -5.47 -1.20
C ILE A 105 10.12 -5.89 -0.21
N LEU A 106 11.23 -5.14 -0.14
CA LEU A 106 12.29 -5.41 0.84
C LEU A 106 11.78 -5.29 2.28
N TYR A 107 10.90 -4.31 2.55
CA TYR A 107 10.28 -4.14 3.86
C TYR A 107 9.41 -5.35 4.23
N ALA A 108 8.74 -5.99 3.27
CA ALA A 108 7.95 -7.21 3.52
C ALA A 108 8.78 -8.36 4.09
N PHE A 109 10.03 -8.52 3.62
CA PHE A 109 10.95 -9.48 4.22
C PHE A 109 11.33 -9.12 5.66
N THR A 110 11.46 -7.83 5.97
CA THR A 110 11.75 -7.39 7.35
C THR A 110 10.58 -7.63 8.29
N ASP A 111 9.35 -7.54 7.77
CA ASP A 111 8.14 -7.83 8.52
C ASP A 111 8.06 -9.31 8.91
N GLU A 112 8.24 -10.21 7.94
CA GLU A 112 8.25 -11.65 8.20
C GLU A 112 9.41 -12.09 9.10
N PHE A 113 10.57 -11.44 8.97
CA PHE A 113 11.68 -11.64 9.90
C PHE A 113 11.31 -11.21 11.32
N HIS A 114 10.60 -10.09 11.49
CA HIS A 114 10.12 -9.65 12.80
C HIS A 114 9.07 -10.62 13.39
N GLN A 115 8.19 -11.18 12.55
CA GLN A 115 7.20 -12.17 12.99
C GLN A 115 7.83 -13.45 13.57
N VAL A 116 9.08 -13.79 13.23
CA VAL A 116 9.84 -14.90 13.86
C VAL A 116 9.94 -14.75 15.39
N PHE A 117 9.93 -13.52 15.89
CA PHE A 117 10.04 -13.23 17.33
C PHE A 117 8.67 -13.13 18.02
N THR A 118 7.58 -13.36 17.30
CA THR A 118 6.21 -13.26 17.83
C THR A 118 5.67 -14.68 18.08
N ALA A 119 5.32 -15.00 19.33
CA ALA A 119 5.03 -16.36 19.77
C ALA A 119 3.85 -17.02 19.03
N SER A 120 2.83 -16.24 18.64
CA SER A 120 1.65 -16.74 17.96
C SER A 120 1.69 -16.57 16.43
N ARG A 121 2.81 -16.10 15.87
CA ARG A 121 2.99 -15.90 14.42
C ARG A 121 4.18 -16.69 13.93
N GLY A 122 4.13 -17.08 12.67
CA GLY A 122 5.23 -17.77 12.01
C GLY A 122 5.51 -17.08 10.67
N PRO A 123 6.79 -17.00 10.27
CA PRO A 123 7.15 -16.44 8.98
C PRO A 123 6.51 -17.25 7.84
N SER A 124 6.04 -16.55 6.82
CA SER A 124 5.24 -17.09 5.72
C SER A 124 5.67 -16.41 4.42
N LEU A 125 6.36 -17.18 3.56
CA LEU A 125 6.70 -16.70 2.20
C LEU A 125 5.46 -16.34 1.38
N ARG A 126 4.31 -16.92 1.73
CA ARG A 126 3.04 -16.56 1.10
C ARG A 126 2.58 -15.16 1.49
N ASP A 127 2.84 -14.73 2.73
CA ASP A 127 2.56 -13.37 3.17
C ASP A 127 3.47 -12.37 2.46
N VAL A 128 4.78 -12.64 2.36
CA VAL A 128 5.69 -11.84 1.49
C VAL A 128 5.16 -11.72 0.06
N GLY A 129 4.63 -12.81 -0.50
CA GLY A 129 4.05 -12.79 -1.85
C GLY A 129 2.84 -11.87 -1.96
N ILE A 130 1.95 -11.88 -0.98
CA ILE A 130 0.76 -11.02 -0.94
C ILE A 130 1.14 -9.55 -0.74
N ASP A 131 2.10 -9.30 0.16
CA ASP A 131 2.68 -7.98 0.41
C ASP A 131 3.33 -7.42 -0.87
N ALA A 132 4.09 -8.25 -1.58
CA ALA A 132 4.70 -7.90 -2.86
C ALA A 132 3.65 -7.59 -3.94
N LEU A 133 2.52 -8.33 -3.99
CA LEU A 133 1.41 -8.01 -4.89
C LEU A 133 0.77 -6.65 -4.55
N GLY A 134 0.63 -6.33 -3.26
CA GLY A 134 0.19 -5.02 -2.80
C GLY A 134 1.14 -3.91 -3.29
N ALA A 135 2.44 -4.11 -3.08
CA ALA A 135 3.47 -3.17 -3.52
C ALA A 135 3.50 -2.99 -5.05
N MET A 136 3.42 -4.08 -5.82
CA MET A 136 3.32 -4.05 -7.28
C MET A 136 2.07 -3.32 -7.75
N THR A 137 0.94 -3.50 -7.07
CA THR A 137 -0.29 -2.77 -7.39
C THR A 137 -0.11 -1.27 -7.17
N GLY A 138 0.50 -0.86 -6.04
CA GLY A 138 0.84 0.55 -5.79
C GLY A 138 1.76 1.13 -6.85
N PHE A 139 2.79 0.38 -7.27
CA PHE A 139 3.68 0.74 -8.38
C PHE A 139 2.89 0.95 -9.68
N MET A 140 2.03 0.01 -10.06
CA MET A 140 1.28 0.07 -11.32
C MET A 140 0.31 1.25 -11.34
N LEU A 141 -0.38 1.50 -10.21
CA LEU A 141 -1.25 2.66 -10.07
C LEU A 141 -0.50 3.97 -10.30
N LEU A 142 0.66 4.14 -9.68
CA LEU A 142 1.49 5.33 -9.87
C LEU A 142 2.00 5.47 -11.31
N ALA A 143 2.41 4.37 -11.95
CA ALA A 143 2.85 4.36 -13.34
C ALA A 143 1.74 4.81 -14.30
N ILE A 144 0.52 4.27 -14.12
CA ILE A 144 -0.66 4.62 -14.92
C ILE A 144 -1.02 6.10 -14.72
N LEU A 145 -1.07 6.57 -13.46
CA LEU A 145 -1.39 7.96 -13.16
C LEU A 145 -0.39 8.94 -13.78
N TYR A 146 0.90 8.59 -13.76
CA TYR A 146 1.94 9.40 -14.39
C TYR A 146 1.83 9.41 -15.91
N ALA A 147 1.62 8.25 -16.53
CA ALA A 147 1.43 8.14 -17.98
C ALA A 147 0.21 8.97 -18.43
N TRP A 148 -0.89 8.86 -17.69
CA TRP A 148 -2.11 9.62 -17.93
C TRP A 148 -1.89 11.14 -17.85
N HIS A 149 -1.18 11.61 -16.82
CA HIS A 149 -0.84 13.02 -16.67
C HIS A 149 0.02 13.52 -17.83
N SER A 150 1.05 12.75 -18.21
CA SER A 150 1.97 13.10 -19.29
C SER A 150 1.25 13.21 -20.64
N VAL A 151 0.29 12.31 -20.92
CA VAL A 151 -0.53 12.37 -22.13
C VAL A 151 -1.45 13.59 -22.12
N ARG A 152 -2.11 13.89 -21.00
CA ARG A 152 -2.98 15.06 -20.87
C ARG A 152 -2.23 16.38 -21.07
N GLU A 153 -1.05 16.53 -20.46
CA GLU A 153 -0.22 17.72 -20.66
C GLU A 153 0.14 17.90 -22.14
N ALA A 154 0.60 16.83 -22.80
CA ALA A 154 0.94 16.87 -24.22
C ALA A 154 -0.24 17.29 -25.11
N MET A 155 -1.47 16.86 -24.78
CA MET A 155 -2.69 17.27 -25.50
C MET A 155 -3.05 18.74 -25.29
N HIS A 156 -2.87 19.28 -24.08
CA HIS A 156 -3.23 20.66 -23.75
C HIS A 156 -2.18 21.69 -24.21
N THR A 157 -0.91 21.29 -24.29
CA THR A 157 0.19 22.17 -24.75
C THR A 157 0.50 22.04 -26.23
N ALA A 158 -0.15 21.12 -26.96
CA ALA A 158 0.01 21.02 -28.40
C ALA A 158 -0.45 22.34 -29.04
N PRO A 159 0.43 23.09 -29.73
CA PRO A 159 0.00 24.28 -30.44
C PRO A 159 -1.06 23.84 -31.44
N VAL A 160 -2.22 24.51 -31.42
CA VAL A 160 -3.20 24.45 -32.50
C VAL A 160 -2.43 24.81 -33.76
N ARG A 161 -1.96 23.79 -34.49
CA ARG A 161 -1.22 23.99 -35.73
C ARG A 161 -2.19 24.73 -36.62
N ALA A 162 -1.89 26.00 -36.85
CA ALA A 162 -2.66 26.91 -37.66
C ALA A 162 -2.97 26.23 -39.00
N THR A 163 -4.23 25.82 -39.15
CA THR A 163 -4.86 25.48 -40.42
C THR A 163 -5.07 26.78 -41.21
N THR A 164 -3.99 27.46 -41.54
CA THR A 164 -3.97 28.63 -42.42
C THR A 164 -2.68 28.64 -43.25
N ARG A 165 -2.60 27.71 -44.20
CA ARG A 165 -1.84 27.76 -45.48
C ARG A 165 -2.12 26.41 -46.16
N ALA A 166 -2.71 26.30 -47.34
CA ALA A 166 -2.62 27.17 -48.50
C ALA A 166 -3.93 27.15 -49.30
N THR A 167 -4.54 28.33 -49.45
CA THR A 167 -5.26 28.72 -50.67
C THR A 167 -4.44 29.87 -51.23
N ASP A 168 -3.51 29.57 -52.12
CA ASP A 168 -2.86 30.49 -53.07
C ASP A 168 -2.25 29.64 -54.20
#